data_AF-A0A842QWA4-F1
#
_entry.id   AF-A0A842QWA4-F1
#
_cell.length_a   1.000
_cell.length_b   1.000
_cell.length_c   1.000
_cell.angle_alpha   90.00
_cell.angle_beta   90.00
_cell.angle_gamma   90.00
#
_symmetry.space_group_name_H-M   'P 1'
#
loop_
_entity.id
_entity.type
_entity.pdbx_description
1 polymer ?
#
loop_
_entity_poly.entity_id
_entity_poly.type
_entity_poly.pdbx_seq_one_letter_code
_entity_poly.pdbx_strand_id
1 'polypeptide(L)'
;MVKCATCGRDIGLGFKCRRCGEYFCEKHRLPEIHDCPNKHLRPEDIAFKLLEERQLDQEDPTNEVQGNQQKPISTSFERMEFDDEEEGNSLQRASIPSSMNLSLSLLTYLIFVVIDVGFLFIPGGFLMIVPLIIHAVFLPYLYSLAQKQKKGQLTPEIFAIFVRAAFTYTIVYLIARVFVSILVRDYFTMFLLLLIGIRLILTWYQLAKLVKIFP
;
A
#
# COMPACT_ATOMS: atom_id res chain seq x y z
N MET A 1 14.97 -2.71 -41.51
CA MET A 1 14.01 -1.60 -41.29
C MET A 1 12.67 -2.24 -41.00
N VAL A 2 11.90 -1.73 -40.04
CA VAL A 2 10.61 -2.32 -39.67
C VAL A 2 9.51 -1.60 -40.45
N LYS A 3 8.47 -2.32 -40.88
CA LYS A 3 7.30 -1.73 -41.56
C LYS A 3 6.14 -1.63 -40.60
N CYS A 4 5.37 -0.55 -40.70
CA CYS A 4 4.13 -0.44 -39.95
C CYS A 4 3.09 -1.45 -40.49
N ALA A 5 2.57 -2.32 -39.63
CA ALA A 5 1.59 -3.33 -40.02
C ALA A 5 0.28 -2.74 -40.61
N THR A 6 -0.11 -1.52 -40.19
CA THR A 6 -1.34 -0.87 -40.69
C THR A 6 -1.15 -0.12 -42.01
N CYS A 7 -0.02 0.57 -42.20
CA CYS A 7 0.15 1.49 -43.35
C CYS A 7 1.32 1.15 -44.28
N GLY A 8 2.07 0.09 -43.98
CA GLY A 8 3.15 -0.42 -44.83
C GLY A 8 4.41 0.46 -44.92
N ARG A 9 4.42 1.65 -44.31
CA ARG A 9 5.58 2.56 -44.34
C ARG A 9 6.75 2.02 -43.54
N ASP A 10 7.95 2.20 -44.09
CA ASP A 10 9.21 1.94 -43.39
C ASP A 10 9.40 2.93 -42.24
N ILE A 11 9.68 2.38 -41.06
CA ILE A 11 9.90 3.11 -39.81
C ILE A 11 11.25 2.70 -39.23
N GLY A 12 12.05 3.72 -38.88
CA GLY A 12 13.36 3.51 -38.25
C GLY A 12 13.24 2.95 -36.83
N LEU A 13 12.28 3.47 -36.05
CA LEU A 13 11.97 3.01 -34.70
C LEU A 13 10.46 2.77 -34.58
N GLY A 14 10.04 1.50 -34.56
CA GLY A 14 8.63 1.13 -34.47
C GLY A 14 8.15 0.93 -33.03
N PHE A 15 6.89 1.26 -32.77
CA PHE A 15 6.23 0.97 -31.50
C PHE A 15 5.63 -0.43 -31.53
N LYS A 16 6.10 -1.33 -30.65
CA LYS A 16 5.54 -2.69 -30.51
C LYS A 16 4.28 -2.65 -29.64
N CYS A 17 3.15 -3.10 -30.17
CA CYS A 17 1.92 -3.22 -29.39
C CYS A 17 2.01 -4.40 -28.41
N ARG A 18 1.72 -4.17 -27.12
CA ARG A 18 1.76 -5.23 -26.10
C ARG A 18 0.65 -6.29 -26.23
N ARG A 19 -0.38 -6.03 -27.05
CA ARG A 19 -1.54 -6.90 -27.18
C ARG A 19 -1.46 -7.82 -28.40
N CYS A 20 -1.08 -7.28 -29.56
CA CYS A 20 -0.95 -8.05 -30.80
C CYS A 20 0.51 -8.33 -31.21
N GLY A 21 1.51 -7.74 -30.55
CA GLY A 21 2.92 -7.98 -30.83
C GLY A 21 3.48 -7.28 -32.08
N GLU A 22 2.63 -6.69 -32.92
CA GLU A 22 3.00 -6.02 -34.17
C GLU A 22 3.67 -4.64 -33.95
N TYR A 23 4.37 -4.16 -34.98
CA TYR A 23 5.05 -2.87 -35.00
C TYR A 23 4.26 -1.79 -35.77
N PHE A 24 4.17 -0.60 -35.17
CA PHE A 24 3.40 0.51 -35.69
C PHE A 24 4.19 1.82 -35.71
N CYS A 25 3.84 2.71 -36.65
CA CYS A 25 4.35 4.08 -36.66
C CYS A 25 3.67 4.93 -35.57
N GLU A 26 4.19 6.13 -35.32
CA GLU A 26 3.66 7.04 -34.29
C GLU A 26 2.14 7.30 -34.41
N LYS A 27 1.60 7.31 -35.64
CA LYS A 27 0.17 7.51 -35.91
C LYS A 27 -0.70 6.30 -35.56
N HIS A 28 -0.16 5.08 -35.63
CA HIS A 28 -0.92 3.83 -35.44
C HIS A 28 -0.56 3.13 -34.11
N ARG A 29 0.17 3.79 -33.22
CA ARG A 29 0.68 3.17 -31.98
C ARG A 29 -0.41 2.83 -30.96
N LEU A 30 -1.57 3.50 -31.01
CA LEU A 30 -2.70 3.22 -30.10
C LEU A 30 -3.53 2.03 -30.59
N PRO A 31 -3.94 1.10 -29.71
CA PRO A 31 -4.79 -0.04 -30.05
C PRO A 31 -6.10 0.30 -30.76
N GLU A 32 -6.68 1.46 -30.46
CA GLU A 32 -7.94 1.93 -31.07
C GLU A 32 -7.76 2.36 -32.52
N ILE A 33 -6.57 2.86 -32.89
CA ILE A 33 -6.32 3.45 -34.22
C ILE A 33 -5.98 2.38 -35.25
N HIS A 34 -5.27 1.32 -34.84
CA HIS A 34 -4.95 0.19 -35.74
C HIS A 34 -5.95 -0.97 -35.65
N ASP A 35 -7.07 -0.76 -34.93
CA ASP A 35 -8.11 -1.75 -34.68
C ASP A 35 -7.55 -3.09 -34.16
N CYS A 36 -6.88 -3.03 -33.01
CA CYS A 36 -6.18 -4.19 -32.44
C CYS A 36 -7.14 -5.39 -32.30
N PRO A 37 -6.80 -6.57 -32.87
CA PRO A 37 -7.66 -7.76 -32.77
C PRO A 37 -7.88 -8.17 -31.31
N ASN A 38 -6.88 -7.91 -30.47
CA ASN A 38 -6.91 -8.20 -29.03
C ASN A 38 -7.41 -7.02 -28.17
N LYS A 39 -8.23 -6.10 -28.71
CA LYS A 39 -8.73 -4.93 -27.95
C LYS A 39 -9.69 -5.30 -26.80
N HIS A 40 -10.39 -6.44 -26.92
CA HIS A 40 -11.36 -6.92 -25.93
C HIS A 40 -10.79 -7.91 -24.91
N LEU A 41 -9.58 -8.41 -25.12
CA LEU A 41 -8.96 -9.35 -24.19
C LEU A 41 -8.55 -8.64 -22.91
N ARG A 42 -8.87 -9.26 -21.76
CA ARG A 42 -8.42 -8.77 -20.47
C ARG A 42 -6.89 -9.01 -20.36
N PRO A 43 -6.16 -8.20 -19.59
CA PRO A 43 -4.71 -8.36 -19.45
C PRO A 43 -4.28 -9.78 -19.02
N GLU A 44 -5.10 -10.45 -18.20
CA GLU A 44 -4.88 -11.82 -17.72
C GLU A 44 -4.90 -12.84 -18.86
N ASP A 45 -5.88 -12.74 -19.76
CA ASP A 45 -6.03 -13.64 -20.90
C ASP A 45 -4.87 -13.46 -21.92
N ILE A 46 -4.34 -12.24 -22.05
CA ILE A 46 -3.17 -11.93 -22.89
C ILE A 46 -1.91 -12.57 -22.31
N ALA A 47 -1.72 -12.51 -20.98
CA ALA A 47 -0.56 -13.11 -20.33
C ALA A 47 -0.55 -14.63 -20.53
N PHE A 48 -1.71 -15.28 -20.45
CA PHE A 48 -1.84 -16.71 -20.68
C PHE A 48 -1.46 -17.10 -22.12
N LYS A 49 -2.01 -16.42 -23.13
CA LYS A 49 -1.66 -16.67 -24.55
C LYS A 49 -0.17 -16.47 -24.84
N LEU A 50 0.45 -15.43 -24.27
CA LEU A 50 1.89 -15.17 -24.46
C LEU A 50 2.78 -16.22 -23.76
N LEU A 51 2.29 -16.90 -22.74
CA LEU A 51 2.99 -18.02 -22.09
C LEU A 51 2.86 -19.29 -22.91
N GLU A 52 1.67 -19.57 -23.45
CA GLU A 52 1.38 -20.71 -24.31
C GLU A 52 2.20 -20.65 -25.62
N GLU A 53 2.25 -19.49 -26.29
CA GLU A 53 3.08 -19.30 -27.50
C GLU A 53 4.57 -19.57 -27.24
N ARG A 54 5.10 -19.17 -26.07
CA ARG A 54 6.51 -19.46 -25.71
C ARG A 54 6.78 -20.94 -25.48
N GLN A 55 5.79 -21.70 -25.06
CA GLN A 55 5.93 -23.15 -24.86
C GLN A 55 5.98 -23.88 -26.21
N LEU A 56 5.21 -23.40 -27.19
CA LEU A 56 5.18 -23.97 -28.54
C LEU A 56 6.48 -23.70 -29.32
N ASP A 57 7.10 -22.53 -29.16
CA ASP A 57 8.38 -22.20 -29.80
C ASP A 57 9.57 -23.02 -29.26
N GLN A 58 9.41 -23.75 -28.14
CA GLN A 58 10.45 -24.61 -27.57
C GLN A 58 10.40 -26.06 -28.05
N GLU A 59 9.38 -26.44 -28.82
CA GLU A 59 9.25 -27.78 -29.42
C GLU A 59 9.75 -27.79 -30.88
N ASP A 60 11.06 -27.63 -31.08
CA ASP A 60 11.70 -27.92 -32.39
C ASP A 60 11.97 -29.45 -32.51
N PRO A 61 11.71 -30.10 -33.68
CA PRO A 61 11.44 -31.52 -33.78
C PRO A 61 12.68 -32.30 -34.16
N THR A 62 13.51 -32.68 -33.20
CA THR A 62 14.39 -33.85 -33.35
C THR A 62 14.52 -34.57 -32.03
N ASN A 63 13.54 -35.40 -31.68
CA ASN A 63 13.77 -36.57 -30.84
C ASN A 63 12.65 -37.58 -31.10
N GLU A 64 12.88 -38.43 -32.09
CA GLU A 64 12.31 -39.76 -32.09
C GLU A 64 12.84 -40.51 -30.86
N VAL A 65 12.14 -40.46 -29.74
CA VAL A 65 12.34 -41.45 -28.67
C VAL A 65 10.99 -41.98 -28.24
N GLN A 66 10.64 -43.05 -28.94
CA GLN A 66 9.86 -44.21 -28.54
C GLN A 66 9.25 -44.16 -27.13
N GLY A 67 7.91 -44.14 -27.14
CA GLY A 67 7.09 -45.07 -26.36
C GLY A 67 7.39 -45.15 -24.88
N ASN A 68 6.73 -44.31 -24.08
CA ASN A 68 6.39 -44.73 -22.74
C ASN A 68 4.97 -44.31 -22.39
N GLN A 69 4.17 -45.30 -22.01
CA GLN A 69 2.77 -45.18 -21.64
C GLN A 69 2.64 -44.34 -20.37
N GLN A 70 2.38 -43.04 -20.51
CA GLN A 70 1.95 -42.23 -19.39
C GLN A 70 0.43 -42.25 -19.28
N LYS A 71 0.01 -43.01 -18.27
CA LYS A 71 -1.29 -43.08 -17.62
C LYS A 71 -2.03 -41.73 -17.66
N PRO A 72 -3.34 -41.69 -17.99
CA PRO A 72 -4.12 -40.47 -17.88
C PRO A 72 -4.20 -40.07 -16.41
N ILE A 73 -3.49 -39.00 -16.04
CA ILE A 73 -3.72 -38.28 -14.79
C ILE A 73 -5.01 -37.51 -15.01
N SER A 74 -6.13 -38.15 -14.67
CA SER A 74 -7.39 -37.48 -14.41
C SER A 74 -7.20 -36.60 -13.18
N THR A 75 -6.63 -35.43 -13.38
CA THR A 75 -6.79 -34.33 -12.44
C THR A 75 -8.25 -33.92 -12.59
N SER A 76 -9.09 -34.50 -11.73
CA SER A 76 -10.36 -33.91 -11.36
C SER A 76 -10.03 -32.54 -10.78
N PHE A 77 -9.95 -31.56 -11.68
CA PHE A 77 -9.86 -30.16 -11.34
C PHE A 77 -11.19 -29.87 -10.66
N GLU A 78 -11.20 -29.98 -9.33
CA GLU A 78 -12.28 -29.45 -8.49
C GLU A 78 -12.47 -28.01 -8.95
N ARG A 79 -13.59 -27.80 -9.65
CA ARG A 79 -14.10 -26.51 -10.02
C ARG A 79 -14.24 -25.75 -8.71
N MET A 80 -13.22 -24.97 -8.39
CA MET A 80 -13.27 -23.97 -7.34
C MET A 80 -14.34 -23.00 -7.81
N GLU A 81 -15.57 -23.20 -7.33
CA GLU A 81 -16.63 -22.20 -7.37
C GLU A 81 -16.05 -20.99 -6.64
N PHE A 82 -15.55 -20.06 -7.44
CA PHE A 82 -15.17 -18.75 -6.98
C PHE A 82 -16.50 -18.03 -6.76
N ASP A 83 -16.94 -17.96 -5.50
CA ASP A 83 -18.11 -17.20 -5.12
C ASP A 83 -17.89 -15.74 -5.55
N ASP A 84 -18.58 -15.34 -6.63
CA ASP A 84 -18.66 -14.00 -7.18
C ASP A 84 -19.52 -13.08 -6.28
N GLU A 85 -19.32 -13.15 -4.96
CA GLU A 85 -19.89 -12.20 -4.00
C GLU A 85 -18.82 -11.22 -3.53
N GLU A 86 -18.56 -10.18 -4.34
CA GLU A 86 -18.51 -8.77 -3.89
C GLU A 86 -18.16 -7.83 -5.07
N GLU A 87 -18.90 -7.93 -6.17
CA GLU A 87 -18.98 -6.85 -7.17
C GLU A 87 -19.99 -5.80 -6.69
N GLY A 88 -19.56 -4.95 -5.74
CA GLY A 88 -20.46 -4.00 -5.10
C GLY A 88 -19.80 -2.84 -4.37
N ASN A 89 -18.56 -2.47 -4.69
CA ASN A 89 -17.99 -1.22 -4.16
C ASN A 89 -17.05 -0.54 -5.16
N SER A 90 -17.61 -0.22 -6.34
CA SER A 90 -17.07 0.75 -7.29
C SER A 90 -17.36 2.21 -6.87
N LEU A 91 -17.82 2.45 -5.64
CA LEU A 91 -17.86 3.78 -5.06
C LEU A 91 -16.44 4.28 -4.86
N GLN A 92 -15.99 5.05 -5.86
CA GLN A 92 -15.00 6.12 -5.75
C GLN A 92 -13.92 5.80 -4.72
N ARG A 93 -12.88 5.08 -5.16
CA ARG A 93 -11.53 5.37 -4.66
C ARG A 93 -11.26 6.84 -5.00
N ALA A 94 -11.70 7.74 -4.13
CA ALA A 94 -11.15 9.06 -4.01
C ALA A 94 -9.66 8.82 -3.81
N SER A 95 -8.89 9.01 -4.88
CA SER A 95 -7.46 9.08 -4.87
C SER A 95 -7.10 10.30 -4.05
N ILE A 96 -7.06 10.13 -2.73
CA ILE A 96 -6.52 11.15 -1.83
C ILE A 96 -5.08 11.37 -2.31
N PRO A 97 -4.72 12.57 -2.78
CA PRO A 97 -3.39 12.84 -3.32
C PRO A 97 -2.36 12.60 -2.20
N SER A 98 -1.65 11.48 -2.31
CA SER A 98 -0.68 10.97 -1.33
C SER A 98 0.56 11.85 -1.20
N SER A 99 0.74 12.85 -2.06
CA SER A 99 1.91 13.69 -2.13
C SER A 99 1.91 14.86 -1.13
N MET A 100 0.75 15.26 -0.58
CA MET A 100 0.68 16.41 0.34
C MET A 100 0.76 16.06 1.84
N ASN A 101 0.66 14.78 2.20
CA ASN A 101 0.69 14.37 3.61
C ASN A 101 2.12 14.12 4.14
N LEU A 102 3.06 13.79 3.26
CA LEU A 102 4.44 13.50 3.67
C LEU A 102 5.17 14.77 4.13
N SER A 103 5.01 15.88 3.40
CA SER A 103 5.66 17.15 3.73
C SER A 103 5.12 17.75 5.02
N LEU A 104 3.80 17.68 5.24
CA LEU A 104 3.18 18.17 6.48
C LEU A 104 3.54 17.29 7.68
N SER A 105 3.63 15.96 7.49
CA SER A 105 4.10 15.02 8.53
C SER A 105 5.58 15.25 8.89
N LEU A 106 6.43 15.52 7.90
CA LEU A 106 7.83 15.89 8.12
C LEU A 106 7.97 17.23 8.82
N LEU A 107 7.17 18.23 8.44
CA LEU A 107 7.16 19.55 9.07
C LEU A 107 6.74 19.43 10.54
N THR A 108 5.66 18.69 10.81
CA THR A 108 5.21 18.47 12.20
C THR A 108 6.27 17.75 13.00
N TYR A 109 6.91 16.71 12.45
CA TYR A 109 8.03 16.04 13.09
C TYR A 109 9.20 16.99 13.40
N LEU A 110 9.58 17.85 12.45
CA LEU A 110 10.64 18.85 12.63
C LEU A 110 10.32 19.85 13.76
N ILE A 111 9.07 20.30 13.85
CA ILE A 111 8.60 21.19 14.92
C ILE A 111 8.73 20.50 16.29
N PHE A 112 8.35 19.22 16.39
CA PHE A 112 8.51 18.45 17.63
C PHE A 112 10.00 18.33 18.02
N VAL A 113 10.87 17.98 17.07
CA VAL A 113 12.33 17.89 17.33
C VAL A 113 12.91 19.21 17.84
N VAL A 114 12.53 20.35 17.25
CA VAL A 114 13.02 21.67 17.68
C VAL A 114 12.53 22.01 19.10
N ILE A 115 11.26 21.71 19.39
CA ILE A 115 10.70 21.89 20.73
C ILE A 115 11.47 21.01 21.73
N ASP A 116 11.74 19.75 21.39
CA ASP A 116 12.44 18.79 22.26
C ASP A 116 13.88 19.22 22.60
N VAL A 117 14.61 19.74 21.60
CA VAL A 117 15.95 20.29 21.82
C VAL A 117 15.90 21.50 22.74
N GLY A 118 14.86 22.33 22.65
CA GLY A 118 14.65 23.45 23.57
C GLY A 118 14.42 22.99 25.03
N PHE A 119 13.70 21.89 25.23
CA PHE A 119 13.37 21.37 26.56
C PHE A 119 14.52 20.65 27.29
N LEU A 120 15.57 20.24 26.57
CA LEU A 120 16.81 19.69 27.16
C LEU A 120 17.53 20.70 28.09
N PHE A 121 17.28 21.99 27.92
CA PHE A 121 17.93 23.05 28.69
C PHE A 121 17.18 23.43 29.98
N ILE A 122 16.03 22.81 30.26
CA ILE A 122 15.26 23.04 31.50
C ILE A 122 15.62 21.98 32.54
N PRO A 123 16.17 22.34 33.72
CA PRO A 123 16.49 21.36 34.76
C PRO A 123 15.22 20.61 35.21
N GLY A 124 15.20 19.29 35.01
CA GLY A 124 14.02 18.43 35.16
C GLY A 124 13.52 17.78 33.85
N GLY A 125 14.02 18.23 32.69
CA GLY A 125 13.60 17.78 31.36
C GLY A 125 13.96 16.35 30.97
N PHE A 126 14.90 15.68 31.66
CA PHE A 126 15.37 14.35 31.24
C PHE A 126 14.26 13.28 31.27
N LEU A 127 13.34 13.34 32.23
CA LEU A 127 12.18 12.45 32.26
C LEU A 127 11.15 12.77 31.17
N MET A 128 11.18 13.98 30.57
CA MET A 128 10.27 14.41 29.49
C MET A 128 10.60 13.79 28.12
N ILE A 129 11.82 13.28 27.93
CA ILE A 129 12.29 12.81 26.61
C ILE A 129 11.84 11.38 26.31
N VAL A 130 11.74 10.51 27.32
CA VAL A 130 11.38 9.08 27.15
C VAL A 130 10.08 8.87 26.34
N PRO A 131 8.99 9.61 26.62
CA PRO A 131 7.71 9.43 25.93
C PRO A 131 7.73 9.98 24.51
N LEU A 132 8.56 10.99 24.27
CA LEU A 132 8.83 11.54 22.95
C LEU A 132 9.64 10.57 22.09
N ILE A 133 10.66 9.92 22.65
CA ILE A 133 11.38 8.84 21.98
C ILE A 133 10.40 7.70 21.65
N ILE A 134 9.55 7.33 22.61
CA ILE A 134 8.55 6.29 22.38
C ILE A 134 7.59 6.72 21.26
N HIS A 135 7.03 7.92 21.26
CA HIS A 135 6.16 8.36 20.16
C HIS A 135 6.89 8.48 18.82
N ALA A 136 8.13 8.98 18.80
CA ALA A 136 8.95 9.13 17.60
C ALA A 136 9.32 7.77 16.98
N VAL A 137 9.51 6.73 17.78
CA VAL A 137 9.80 5.36 17.29
C VAL A 137 8.51 4.61 16.98
N PHE A 138 7.47 4.79 17.80
CA PHE A 138 6.26 3.98 17.74
C PHE A 138 5.29 4.44 16.63
N LEU A 139 5.23 5.73 16.30
CA LEU A 139 4.39 6.23 15.21
C LEU A 139 4.82 5.72 13.81
N PRO A 140 6.12 5.80 13.41
CA PRO A 140 6.59 5.19 12.18
C PRO A 140 6.37 3.67 12.15
N TYR A 141 6.50 3.02 13.31
CA TYR A 141 6.26 1.58 13.43
C TYR A 141 4.78 1.22 13.22
N LEU A 142 3.86 1.94 13.85
CA LEU A 142 2.41 1.78 13.62
C LEU A 142 2.03 2.05 12.16
N TYR A 143 2.65 3.06 11.53
CA TYR A 143 2.45 3.35 10.11
C TYR A 143 2.93 2.20 9.21
N SER A 144 4.10 1.63 9.50
CA SER A 144 4.62 0.45 8.81
C SER A 144 3.70 -0.77 8.96
N LEU A 145 3.16 -1.00 10.18
CA LEU A 145 2.18 -2.04 10.43
C LEU A 145 0.88 -1.82 9.66
N ALA A 146 0.38 -0.58 9.59
CA ALA A 146 -0.80 -0.24 8.80
C ALA A 146 -0.57 -0.50 7.30
N GLN A 147 0.61 -0.20 6.77
CA GLN A 147 0.99 -0.53 5.39
C GLN A 147 1.05 -2.03 5.14
N LYS A 148 1.55 -2.83 6.09
CA LYS A 148 1.55 -4.30 6.00
C LYS A 148 0.13 -4.87 6.05
N GLN A 149 -0.74 -4.32 6.89
CA GLN A 149 -2.15 -4.69 6.96
C GLN A 149 -2.85 -4.43 5.62
N LYS A 150 -2.61 -3.27 4.99
CA LYS A 150 -3.16 -2.94 3.66
C LYS A 150 -2.72 -3.91 2.56
N LYS A 151 -1.55 -4.56 2.71
CA LYS A 151 -1.05 -5.59 1.79
C LYS A 151 -1.58 -7.00 2.10
N GLY A 152 -2.46 -7.15 3.09
CA GLY A 152 -2.97 -8.45 3.54
C GLY A 152 -1.96 -9.29 4.31
N GLN A 153 -0.82 -8.73 4.72
CA GLN A 153 0.24 -9.47 5.42
C GLN A 153 0.01 -9.57 6.94
N LEU A 154 -0.98 -8.86 7.47
CA LEU A 154 -1.28 -8.83 8.90
C LEU A 154 -2.79 -9.04 9.10
N THR A 155 -3.16 -9.93 10.02
CA THR A 155 -4.57 -10.11 10.37
C THR A 155 -5.11 -8.87 11.07
N PRO A 156 -6.38 -8.49 10.82
CA PRO A 156 -6.98 -7.29 11.41
C PRO A 156 -7.04 -7.35 12.94
N GLU A 157 -7.16 -8.55 13.52
CA GLU A 157 -7.17 -8.76 14.97
C GLU A 157 -5.86 -8.33 15.64
N ILE A 158 -4.72 -8.74 15.07
CA ILE A 158 -3.39 -8.39 15.59
C ILE A 158 -3.19 -6.87 15.51
N PHE A 159 -3.56 -6.27 14.38
CA PHE A 159 -3.49 -4.82 14.23
C PHE A 159 -4.34 -4.10 15.28
N ALA A 160 -5.58 -4.56 15.52
CA ALA A 160 -6.45 -3.99 16.53
C ALA A 160 -5.88 -4.10 17.95
N ILE A 161 -5.21 -5.20 18.30
CA ILE A 161 -4.51 -5.36 19.59
C ILE A 161 -3.40 -4.31 19.75
N PHE A 162 -2.54 -4.14 18.74
CA PHE A 162 -1.47 -3.13 18.78
C PHE A 162 -2.02 -1.71 18.94
N VAL A 163 -3.07 -1.40 18.21
CA VAL A 163 -3.75 -0.10 18.23
C VAL A 163 -4.36 0.16 19.61
N ARG A 164 -5.06 -0.83 20.20
CA ARG A 164 -5.60 -0.73 21.57
C ARG A 164 -4.50 -0.56 22.62
N ALA A 165 -3.42 -1.34 22.51
CA ALA A 165 -2.29 -1.24 23.44
C ALA A 165 -1.62 0.14 23.39
N ALA A 166 -1.42 0.68 22.18
CA ALA A 166 -0.86 2.02 21.98
C ALA A 166 -1.76 3.10 22.61
N PHE A 167 -3.07 3.01 22.39
CA PHE A 167 -4.04 3.95 22.96
C PHE A 167 -4.03 3.91 24.49
N THR A 168 -4.11 2.71 25.10
CA THR A 168 -4.06 2.53 26.56
C THR A 168 -2.78 3.10 27.14
N TYR A 169 -1.63 2.81 26.52
CA TYR A 169 -0.34 3.37 26.94
C TYR A 169 -0.36 4.90 26.94
N THR A 170 -0.90 5.52 25.88
CA THR A 170 -0.95 6.98 25.73
C THR A 170 -1.82 7.63 26.81
N ILE A 171 -2.96 7.01 27.15
CA ILE A 171 -3.84 7.48 28.23
C ILE A 171 -3.14 7.40 29.59
N VAL A 172 -2.58 6.22 29.93
CA VAL A 172 -1.90 6.02 31.21
C VAL A 172 -0.75 7.02 31.36
N TYR A 173 0.00 7.25 30.28
CA TYR A 173 1.07 8.24 30.25
C TYR A 173 0.56 9.67 30.50
N LEU A 174 -0.51 10.10 29.82
CA LEU A 174 -1.12 11.41 30.03
C LEU A 174 -1.58 11.61 31.48
N ILE A 175 -2.24 10.61 32.06
CA ILE A 175 -2.71 10.66 33.46
C ILE A 175 -1.53 10.81 34.42
N ALA A 176 -0.49 9.99 34.27
CA ALA A 176 0.70 10.06 35.09
C ALA A 176 1.38 11.44 35.00
N ARG A 177 1.39 12.04 33.79
CA ARG A 177 1.97 13.36 33.56
C ARG A 177 1.18 14.50 34.19
N VAL A 178 -0.14 14.47 34.04
CA VAL A 178 -1.03 15.42 34.71
C VAL A 178 -0.79 15.34 36.22
N PHE A 179 -0.72 14.13 36.77
CA PHE A 179 -0.47 13.93 38.21
C PHE A 179 0.87 14.54 38.67
N VAL A 180 1.97 14.26 37.98
CA VAL A 180 3.28 14.87 38.29
C VAL A 180 3.22 16.39 38.19
N SER A 181 2.53 16.93 37.19
CA SER A 181 2.43 18.37 36.99
C SER A 181 1.59 19.06 38.08
N ILE A 182 0.56 18.38 38.62
CA ILE A 182 -0.16 18.82 39.84
C ILE A 182 0.81 18.93 41.01
N LEU A 183 1.62 17.88 41.24
CA LEU A 183 2.53 17.80 42.39
C LEU A 183 3.59 18.92 42.36
N VAL A 184 4.09 19.25 41.17
CA VAL A 184 5.11 20.31 40.98
C VAL A 184 4.46 21.71 40.89
N ARG A 185 3.12 21.81 40.90
CA ARG A 185 2.35 23.06 40.67
C ARG A 185 2.71 23.76 39.35
N ASP A 186 3.03 22.97 38.33
CA ASP A 186 3.34 23.49 37.00
C ASP A 186 2.07 23.55 36.14
N TYR A 187 1.35 24.66 36.29
CA TYR A 187 0.09 24.91 35.58
C TYR A 187 0.27 25.10 34.06
N PHE A 188 1.45 25.52 33.62
CA PHE A 188 1.73 25.70 32.20
C PHE A 188 1.87 24.36 31.50
N THR A 189 2.64 23.44 32.10
CA THR A 189 2.77 22.06 31.60
C THR A 189 1.43 21.34 31.63
N MET A 190 0.61 21.55 32.67
CA MET A 190 -0.76 21.02 32.73
C MET A 190 -1.63 21.46 31.55
N PHE A 191 -1.61 22.76 31.22
CA PHE A 191 -2.40 23.30 30.11
C PHE A 191 -1.95 22.71 28.76
N LEU A 192 -0.65 22.63 28.53
CA LEU A 192 -0.10 22.01 27.32
C LEU A 192 -0.46 20.53 27.21
N LEU A 193 -0.34 19.77 28.30
CA LEU A 193 -0.72 18.35 28.32
C LEU A 193 -2.21 18.15 28.02
N LEU A 194 -3.07 19.06 28.49
CA LEU A 194 -4.49 19.04 28.20
C LEU A 194 -4.75 19.26 26.70
N LEU A 195 -4.10 20.26 26.08
CA LEU A 195 -4.21 20.50 24.63
C LEU A 195 -3.70 19.31 23.80
N ILE A 196 -2.56 18.73 24.20
CA ILE A 196 -2.00 17.53 23.56
C ILE A 196 -2.95 16.35 23.71
N GLY A 197 -3.53 16.14 24.90
CA GLY A 197 -4.53 15.11 25.16
C GLY A 197 -5.77 15.25 24.29
N ILE A 198 -6.34 16.45 24.17
CA ILE A 198 -7.48 16.72 23.27
C ILE A 198 -7.10 16.38 21.82
N ARG A 199 -5.94 16.83 21.35
CA ARG A 199 -5.50 16.57 19.97
C ARG A 199 -5.30 15.07 19.72
N LEU A 200 -4.72 14.35 20.67
CA LEU A 200 -4.56 12.89 20.60
C LEU A 200 -5.91 12.19 20.51
N ILE A 201 -6.88 12.56 21.36
CA ILE A 201 -8.24 12.00 21.32
C ILE A 201 -8.88 12.23 19.94
N LEU A 202 -8.75 13.44 19.37
CA LEU A 202 -9.30 13.75 18.04
C LEU A 202 -8.61 12.93 16.94
N THR A 203 -7.29 12.79 16.96
CA THR A 203 -6.57 11.95 15.99
C THR A 203 -6.95 10.49 16.11
N TRP A 204 -7.12 9.99 17.34
CA TRP A 204 -7.55 8.62 17.60
C TRP A 204 -8.99 8.37 17.13
N TYR A 205 -9.89 9.33 17.34
CA TYR A 205 -11.26 9.28 16.81
C TYR A 205 -11.29 9.22 15.28
N GLN A 206 -10.46 10.02 14.61
CA GLN A 206 -10.33 9.97 13.15
C GLN A 206 -9.76 8.63 12.68
N LEU A 207 -8.75 8.10 13.37
CA LEU A 207 -8.15 6.80 13.05
C LEU A 207 -9.17 5.66 13.23
N ALA A 208 -9.93 5.67 14.32
CA ALA A 208 -11.00 4.69 14.57
C ALA A 208 -12.07 4.71 13.48
N LYS A 209 -12.46 5.91 13.02
CA LYS A 209 -13.40 6.10 11.90
C LYS A 209 -12.85 5.54 10.58
N LEU A 210 -11.54 5.68 10.33
CA LEU A 210 -10.90 5.17 9.11
C LEU A 210 -10.80 3.65 9.07
N VAL A 211 -10.59 2.99 10.21
CA VAL A 211 -10.35 1.54 10.24
C VAL A 211 -11.67 0.74 10.34
N LYS A 212 -12.84 1.40 10.40
CA LYS A 212 -14.15 0.72 10.63
C LYS A 212 -14.11 -0.27 11.81
N ILE A 213 -13.27 0.02 12.82
CA ILE A 213 -13.12 -0.87 14.00
C ILE A 213 -14.38 -0.86 14.87
N PHE A 214 -15.22 0.15 14.72
CA PHE A 214 -16.54 0.20 15.31
C PHE A 214 -17.58 0.00 14.20
N PRO A 215 -18.40 -1.07 14.24
CA PRO A 215 -19.61 -1.14 13.45
C PRO A 215 -20.57 0.00 13.81
#